data_AF-A0A9E5TSB3-F1
#
_entry.id   AF-A0A9E5TSB3-F1
#
_cell.length_a   1.000
_cell.length_b   1.000
_cell.length_c   1.000
_cell.angle_alpha   90.00
_cell.angle_beta   90.00
_cell.angle_gamma   90.00
#
_symmetry.space_group_name_H-M   'P 1'
#
loop_
_entity.id
_entity.type
_entity.pdbx_description
1 polymer ?
#
loop_
_entity_poly.entity_id
_entity_poly.type
_entity_poly.pdbx_seq_one_letter_code
_entity_poly.pdbx_strand_id
1 'polypeptide(L)' 'MKNRSKYTCRDYREEMILLSLKRRLAQKNLSDKERRFIIEEIEKLESDLAIDK' A
#
# COMPACT_ATOMS: atom_id res chain seq x y z
N MET A 1 -18.17 8.03 -17.85
CA MET A 1 -18.26 6.57 -17.58
C MET A 1 -16.89 6.10 -17.14
N LYS A 2 -16.71 5.70 -15.87
CA LYS A 2 -15.40 5.31 -15.32
C LYS A 2 -15.12 3.87 -15.74
N ASN A 3 -14.16 3.67 -16.65
CA ASN A 3 -13.79 2.35 -17.16
C ASN A 3 -13.24 1.49 -16.01
N ARG A 4 -14.08 0.64 -15.41
CA ARG A 4 -13.73 -0.29 -14.32
C ARG A 4 -12.98 -1.54 -14.81
N SER A 5 -12.17 -1.43 -15.86
CA SER A 5 -11.60 -2.57 -16.60
C SER A 5 -10.07 -2.55 -16.72
N LYS A 6 -9.37 -1.91 -15.79
CA LYS A 6 -7.92 -2.05 -15.65
C LYS A 6 -7.55 -2.25 -14.17
N TYR A 7 -8.18 -3.22 -13.53
CA TYR A 7 -7.56 -3.84 -12.35
C TYR A 7 -6.71 -4.97 -12.89
N THR A 8 -5.48 -4.64 -13.24
CA THR A 8 -4.50 -5.66 -13.58
C THR A 8 -4.21 -6.49 -12.33
N CYS A 9 -3.75 -7.73 -12.49
CA CYS A 9 -3.30 -8.55 -11.35
C CYS A 9 -2.22 -7.85 -10.51
N ARG A 10 -1.51 -6.88 -11.11
CA ARG A 10 -0.54 -6.02 -10.44
C ARG A 10 -1.22 -5.04 -9.48
N ASP A 11 -2.25 -4.33 -9.91
CA ASP A 11 -3.00 -3.38 -9.07
C ASP A 11 -3.61 -4.11 -7.86
N TYR A 12 -4.22 -5.27 -8.09
CA TYR A 12 -4.75 -6.10 -7.00
C TYR A 12 -3.66 -6.52 -6.01
N ARG A 13 -2.48 -6.92 -6.50
CA ARG A 13 -1.36 -7.32 -5.65
C ARG A 13 -0.84 -6.16 -4.83
N GLU A 14 -0.67 -4.99 -5.44
CA GLU A 14 -0.22 -3.77 -4.78
C GLU A 14 -1.25 -3.32 -3.72
N GLU A 15 -2.55 -3.38 -4.01
CA GLU A 15 -3.61 -3.14 -3.02
C GLU A 15 -3.56 -4.11 -1.84
N MET A 16 -3.30 -5.40 -2.09
CA MET A 16 -3.13 -6.40 -1.03
C MET A 16 -1.89 -6.13 -0.16
N ILE A 17 -0.78 -5.72 -0.77
CA ILE A 17 0.44 -5.31 -0.06
C ILE A 17 0.13 -4.09 0.81
N LEU A 18 -0.49 -3.05 0.26
CA LEU A 18 -0.88 -1.85 0.98
C LEU A 18 -1.77 -2.16 2.18
N LEU A 19 -2.77 -3.03 2.00
CA LEU A 19 -3.65 -3.47 3.07
C LEU A 19 -2.88 -4.19 4.20
N SER A 20 -1.93 -5.05 3.83
CA SER A 20 -1.10 -5.77 4.81
C SER A 20 -0.20 -4.82 5.62
N LEU A 21 0.39 -3.81 4.98
CA LEU A 21 1.22 -2.80 5.62
C LEU A 21 0.40 -1.94 6.59
N LYS A 22 -0.80 -1.50 6.17
CA LYS A 22 -1.73 -0.75 7.04
C LYS A 22 -2.16 -1.57 8.26
N ARG A 23 -2.41 -2.87 8.10
CA ARG A 23 -2.71 -3.77 9.23
C ARG A 23 -1.53 -3.91 10.20
N ARG A 24 -0.31 -4.03 9.69
CA ARG A 24 0.90 -4.08 10.53
C ARG A 24 1.13 -2.76 11.26
N LEU A 25 0.90 -1.62 10.62
CA LEU A 25 1.03 -0.30 11.23
C LEU A 25 0.06 -0.10 12.41
N ALA A 26 -1.09 -0.76 12.38
CA ALA A 26 -2.09 -0.71 13.47
C ALA A 26 -1.75 -1.60 14.67
N GLN A 27 -0.65 -2.38 14.63
CA GLN A 27 -0.24 -3.22 15.75
C GLN A 27 0.32 -2.38 16.91
N LYS A 28 -0.13 -2.66 18.13
CA LYS A 28 0.26 -1.91 19.34
C LYS A 28 1.72 -2.12 19.78
N ASN A 29 2.36 -3.21 19.33
CA ASN A 29 3.72 -3.59 19.73
C ASN A 29 4.76 -3.31 18.64
N LEU A 30 4.49 -2.37 17.74
CA LEU A 30 5.39 -2.03 16.65
C LEU A 30 6.48 -1.07 17.14
N SER A 31 7.75 -1.39 16.87
CA SER A 31 8.84 -0.47 17.22
C SER A 31 8.81 0.79 16.34
N ASP A 32 9.36 1.91 16.83
CA ASP A 32 9.44 3.15 16.06
C ASP A 32 10.19 2.99 14.73
N LYS A 33 11.22 2.13 14.73
CA LYS A 33 12.00 1.79 13.53
C LYS A 33 11.14 1.06 12.50
N GLU A 34 10.38 0.05 12.92
CA GLU A 34 9.48 -0.69 12.03
C GLU A 34 8.31 0.18 11.58
N ARG A 35 7.78 1.03 12.46
CA ARG A 35 6.74 1.99 12.13
C ARG A 35 7.18 2.91 11.01
N ARG A 36 8.37 3.50 11.13
CA ARG A 36 8.94 4.37 10.10
C ARG A 36 9.15 3.62 8.78
N PHE A 37 9.72 2.42 8.83
CA PHE A 37 9.90 1.59 7.64
C PHE A 37 8.58 1.29 6.93
N ILE A 38 7.53 0.92 7.68
CA ILE A 38 6.21 0.62 7.11
C ILE A 38 5.58 1.87 6.49
N ILE A 39 5.75 3.05 7.10
CA ILE A 39 5.25 4.32 6.55
C ILE A 39 5.96 4.64 5.22
N GLU A 40 7.29 4.56 5.18
CA GLU A 40 8.07 4.83 3.97
C GLU A 40 7.68 3.89 2.81
N GLU A 41 7.43 2.61 3.11
CA GLU A 41 6.98 1.64 2.09
C GLU A 41 5.54 1.90 1.63
N ILE A 42 4.64 2.36 2.51
CA ILE A 42 3.29 2.78 2.13
C ILE A 42 3.35 3.99 1.18
N GLU A 43 4.16 5.00 1.51
CA GLU A 43 4.28 6.23 0.70
C GLU A 43 4.79 5.94 -0.72
N LYS A 44 5.79 5.05 -0.86
CA LYS A 44 6.26 4.60 -2.17
C LYS A 44 5.15 3.88 -2.95
N LEU A 45 4.48 2.93 -2.32
CA LEU A 45 3.44 2.14 -2.98
C LEU A 45 2.25 3.01 -3.43
N GLU A 46 1.84 3.97 -2.60
CA GLU A 46 0.78 4.91 -2.94
C GLU A 46 1.20 5.88 -4.04
N SER A 47 2.48 6.26 -4.10
CA SER A 47 3.02 7.09 -5.20
C SER A 47 3.01 6.33 -6.53
N ASP A 48 3.45 5.06 -6.53
CA ASP A 48 3.45 4.21 -7.73
C ASP A 48 2.01 4.00 -8.25
N LEU A 49 1.05 3.73 -7.36
CA LEU A 49 -0.37 3.60 -7.69
C LEU A 49 -1.03 4.91 -8.17
N ALA A 50 -0.50 6.07 -7.76
CA ALA A 50 -0.99 7.37 -8.21
C ALA A 50 -0.46 7.73 -9.60
N ILE A 51 0.75 7.29 -9.94
CA ILE A 51 1.37 7.52 -11.25
C ILE A 51 0.74 6.63 -12.34
N ASP A 52 0.27 5.43 -11.99
CA ASP A 52 -0.40 4.49 -12.91
C ASP A 52 -1.90 4.81 -13.18
N LYS A 53 -2.40 6.00 -12.75
CA LYS A 53 -3.83 6.34 -12.69
C LYS A 53 -4.33 7.39 -13.69
#